data_AF-G0EM46-F1
#
_entry.id   AF-G0EM46-F1
#
_cell.length_a   1.000
_cell.length_b   1.000
_cell.length_c   1.000
_cell.angle_alpha   90.00
_cell.angle_beta   90.00
_cell.angle_gamma   90.00
#
_symmetry.space_group_name_H-M   'P 1'
#
loop_
_entity.id
_entity.type
_entity.pdbx_description
1 polymer ?
#
loop_
_entity_poly.entity_id
_entity_poly.type
_entity_poly.pdbx_seq_one_letter_code
_entity_poly.pdbx_strand_id
1 'polypeptide(L)'
;MRNTLFIILLLIFNLIFLNTCGSYFSPRYYYQQMGKADSGDDNTEEPDIGGEDILKPEEDPFYNYNGERPWNEPNYNGFTLDLDNEYVIAASFGLKNEPTYMLIKDDTWKLKDPLRNEYYYDGTNTKAAGFNVSKVKYYMYKNMNPTFSSTSAYNKSERLQRFWFYRFTGSAGLDTDNYLIAIDSYSKLVFAFAIPVKWKTIVGIPAPVEWGSVELGWEASADSATLNEQVKFAVDGFTYFYEYDPVGIVHSDGTIEIYPWCTLSIANDNSYAPRVEGGKVDLTRKIATYGTPGRSPYMPIKIVEKNKMALQVQNLEIENISAKTLNTKFGGKTEYYDYAGFSYDIRLAGSLNTEEPVFNTISSKEKPSLFFDSLTTVNIGERKSILSTVYTADIQYEDKDEVYFSLDASITMYDKTYKIPQIVNDTILIEHQKPMIKFKYDKTQDMFVFDSSIGDTANISYDKSFTLKKGEIKEFVITIKNAAIGADETSGEIKLIYTLYY
;
A
#
# COMPACT_ATOMS: atom_id res chain seq x y z
N MET A 1 33.97 67.47 12.23
CA MET A 1 34.23 66.10 11.76
C MET A 1 33.11 65.11 12.08
N ARG A 2 32.53 65.11 13.30
CA ARG A 2 31.44 64.15 13.67
C ARG A 2 30.12 64.37 12.93
N ASN A 3 29.73 65.62 12.66
CA ASN A 3 28.48 65.93 11.95
C ASN A 3 28.59 65.71 10.43
N THR A 4 29.79 65.86 9.85
CA THR A 4 30.03 65.62 8.43
C THR A 4 29.98 64.13 8.09
N LEU A 5 30.45 63.26 9.00
CA LEU A 5 30.38 61.80 8.85
C LEU A 5 28.94 61.27 8.90
N PHE A 6 28.10 61.86 9.76
CA PHE A 6 26.70 61.46 9.93
C PHE A 6 25.84 61.85 8.72
N ILE A 7 26.10 63.03 8.13
CA ILE A 7 25.44 63.49 6.91
C ILE A 7 25.84 62.65 5.70
N ILE A 8 27.12 62.24 5.60
CA ILE A 8 27.59 61.33 4.54
C ILE A 8 26.96 59.93 4.69
N LEU A 9 26.84 59.40 5.92
CA LEU A 9 26.16 58.12 6.17
C LEU A 9 24.66 58.18 5.82
N LEU A 10 23.97 59.27 6.11
CA LEU A 10 22.56 59.46 5.77
C LEU A 10 22.33 59.63 4.26
N LEU A 11 23.27 60.26 3.54
CA LEU A 11 23.24 60.38 2.07
C LEU A 11 23.51 59.03 1.39
N ILE A 12 24.44 58.22 1.92
CA ILE A 12 24.68 56.85 1.43
C ILE A 12 23.46 55.95 1.70
N PHE A 13 22.79 56.11 2.86
CA PHE A 13 21.58 55.36 3.19
C PHE A 13 20.41 55.73 2.26
N ASN A 14 20.23 57.00 1.89
CA ASN A 14 19.18 57.42 0.95
C ASN A 14 19.48 57.07 -0.52
N LEU A 15 20.75 56.97 -0.91
CA LEU A 15 21.15 56.54 -2.27
C LEU A 15 20.94 55.03 -2.50
N ILE A 16 20.88 54.22 -1.45
CA ILE A 16 20.61 52.77 -1.53
C ILE A 16 19.09 52.49 -1.69
N PHE A 17 18.20 53.39 -1.24
CA PHE A 17 16.74 53.21 -1.31
C PHE A 17 16.07 53.70 -2.61
N LEU A 18 16.81 54.37 -3.51
CA LEU A 18 16.24 54.93 -4.76
C LEU A 18 16.55 54.11 -6.02
N ASN A 19 17.16 52.91 -5.91
CA ASN A 19 17.53 52.08 -7.07
C ASN A 19 16.91 50.68 -7.12
N THR A 20 15.86 50.39 -6.36
CA THR A 20 15.12 49.12 -6.52
C THR A 20 13.64 49.38 -6.73
N CYS A 21 13.34 50.06 -7.83
CA CYS A 21 12.02 49.99 -8.45
C CYS A 21 11.96 48.74 -9.33
N GLY A 22 11.03 47.83 -9.01
CA GLY A 22 10.45 46.89 -9.96
C GLY A 22 11.19 45.58 -10.19
N SER A 23 10.82 44.55 -9.43
CA SER A 23 10.33 43.33 -10.09
C SER A 23 9.31 42.66 -9.16
N TYR A 24 8.13 42.40 -9.71
CA TYR A 24 7.12 41.57 -9.07
C TYR A 24 7.70 40.17 -8.89
N PHE A 25 7.77 39.71 -7.64
CA PHE A 25 8.17 38.36 -7.31
C PHE A 25 7.20 37.36 -7.93
N SER A 26 7.68 36.58 -8.91
CA SER A 26 6.96 35.48 -9.53
C SER A 26 7.77 34.20 -9.29
N PRO A 27 7.23 33.22 -8.53
CA PRO A 27 7.92 31.95 -8.25
C PRO A 27 8.35 31.15 -9.50
N ARG A 28 7.81 31.49 -10.68
CA ARG A 28 8.19 30.86 -11.96
C ARG A 28 9.64 31.07 -12.38
N TYR A 29 10.30 32.15 -11.98
CA TYR A 29 11.65 32.46 -12.49
C TYR A 29 12.74 31.54 -11.90
N TYR A 30 12.55 31.04 -10.68
CA TYR A 30 13.59 30.25 -10.01
C TYR A 30 13.57 28.78 -10.47
N TYR A 31 12.38 28.16 -10.59
CA TYR A 31 12.25 26.77 -11.03
C TYR A 31 12.66 26.53 -12.50
N GLN A 32 12.59 27.55 -13.37
CA GLN A 32 12.95 27.41 -14.79
C GLN A 32 14.43 27.64 -15.12
N GLN A 33 15.23 28.22 -14.22
CA GLN A 33 16.67 28.45 -14.48
C GLN A 33 17.61 27.38 -13.94
N MET A 34 17.15 26.44 -13.11
CA MET A 34 17.98 25.32 -12.65
C MET A 34 18.22 24.24 -13.74
N GLY A 35 17.66 24.42 -14.95
CA GLY A 35 17.90 23.55 -16.11
C GLY A 35 19.10 23.89 -16.99
N LYS A 36 19.95 24.87 -16.63
CA LYS A 36 21.21 25.15 -17.35
C LYS A 36 22.36 25.45 -16.38
N ALA A 37 23.29 24.51 -16.32
CA ALA A 37 24.55 24.53 -15.57
C ALA A 37 25.35 25.84 -15.72
N ASP A 38 25.91 26.36 -14.61
CA ASP A 38 27.26 25.97 -14.18
C ASP A 38 27.59 26.45 -12.75
N SER A 39 28.20 25.54 -11.97
CA SER A 39 28.95 25.72 -10.71
C SER A 39 28.29 26.42 -9.50
N GLY A 40 27.99 25.63 -8.46
CA GLY A 40 27.79 26.12 -7.09
C GLY A 40 26.62 25.44 -6.37
N ASP A 41 26.95 24.40 -5.60
CA ASP A 41 26.10 23.58 -4.75
C ASP A 41 25.23 24.39 -3.76
N ASP A 42 23.90 24.36 -3.94
CA ASP A 42 22.85 24.51 -2.90
C ASP A 42 21.48 24.10 -3.49
N ASN A 43 21.22 22.79 -3.54
CA ASN A 43 20.03 22.20 -4.17
C ASN A 43 18.91 21.91 -3.15
N THR A 44 17.87 22.75 -3.08
CA THR A 44 16.54 22.32 -2.62
C THR A 44 15.70 21.95 -3.85
N GLU A 45 15.98 20.79 -4.45
CA GLU A 45 15.11 20.19 -5.47
C GLU A 45 13.81 19.67 -4.81
N GLU A 46 12.68 19.75 -5.53
CA GLU A 46 11.43 19.12 -5.09
C GLU A 46 11.67 17.62 -4.87
N PRO A 47 11.25 17.02 -3.74
CA PRO A 47 11.47 15.59 -3.53
C PRO A 47 10.62 14.77 -4.52
N ASP A 48 11.25 13.88 -5.29
CA ASP A 48 10.53 12.94 -6.17
C ASP A 48 10.01 11.75 -5.35
N ILE A 49 8.82 11.93 -4.76
CA ILE A 49 8.14 10.92 -3.94
C ILE A 49 7.16 10.04 -4.74
N GLY A 50 7.19 10.11 -6.07
CA GLY A 50 6.33 9.31 -6.94
C GLY A 50 4.81 9.56 -6.74
N GLY A 51 4.01 8.56 -7.15
CA GLY A 51 2.58 8.48 -6.85
C GLY A 51 2.32 7.38 -5.82
N GLU A 52 1.20 7.45 -5.12
CA GLU A 52 0.84 6.47 -4.10
C GLU A 52 0.41 5.13 -4.73
N ASP A 53 0.80 4.02 -4.10
CA ASP A 53 0.33 2.69 -4.48
C ASP A 53 -1.17 2.52 -4.21
N ILE A 54 -1.86 1.84 -5.13
CA ILE A 54 -3.27 1.48 -4.96
C ILE A 54 -3.35 0.31 -3.97
N LEU A 55 -3.75 0.61 -2.74
CA LEU A 55 -3.99 -0.39 -1.70
C LEU A 55 -5.34 -1.07 -1.89
N LYS A 56 -5.49 -2.30 -1.38
CA LYS A 56 -6.81 -2.95 -1.32
C LYS A 56 -7.73 -2.17 -0.37
N PRO A 57 -9.06 -2.19 -0.56
CA PRO A 57 -10.00 -1.48 0.31
C PRO A 57 -9.84 -1.80 1.82
N GLU A 58 -9.60 -3.07 2.17
CA GLU A 58 -9.32 -3.47 3.55
C GLU A 58 -8.01 -2.89 4.13
N GLU A 59 -7.07 -2.48 3.30
CA GLU A 59 -5.74 -1.97 3.69
C GLU A 59 -5.63 -0.45 3.54
N ASP A 60 -6.55 0.20 2.81
CA ASP A 60 -6.47 1.64 2.52
C ASP A 60 -7.11 2.51 3.63
N PRO A 61 -6.33 3.27 4.43
CA PRO A 61 -6.87 4.08 5.52
C PRO A 61 -7.81 5.21 5.05
N PHE A 62 -7.82 5.54 3.75
CA PHE A 62 -8.73 6.51 3.13
C PHE A 62 -10.05 5.91 2.65
N TYR A 63 -10.21 4.59 2.72
CA TYR A 63 -11.43 3.89 2.35
C TYR A 63 -12.26 3.51 3.59
N ASN A 64 -13.56 3.85 3.66
CA ASN A 64 -14.42 3.42 4.76
C ASN A 64 -14.85 1.95 4.62
N TYR A 65 -13.93 1.02 4.93
CA TYR A 65 -14.20 -0.41 4.87
C TYR A 65 -15.19 -0.83 5.98
N ASN A 66 -16.39 -1.27 5.60
CA ASN A 66 -17.44 -1.76 6.50
C ASN A 66 -17.80 -0.84 7.69
N GLY A 67 -17.58 0.47 7.56
CA GLY A 67 -17.87 1.44 8.63
C GLY A 67 -16.82 1.50 9.75
N GLU A 68 -15.70 0.77 9.64
CA GLU A 68 -14.64 0.72 10.67
C GLU A 68 -13.75 1.96 10.65
N ARG A 69 -13.84 2.79 9.61
CA ARG A 69 -13.01 3.99 9.42
C ARG A 69 -13.89 5.23 9.30
N PRO A 70 -14.63 5.61 10.36
CA PRO A 70 -15.62 6.69 10.31
C PRO A 70 -15.02 8.07 10.03
N TRP A 71 -13.70 8.25 10.19
CA TRP A 71 -12.99 9.47 9.79
C TRP A 71 -13.00 9.74 8.28
N ASN A 72 -13.45 8.76 7.48
CA ASN A 72 -13.69 8.87 6.05
C ASN A 72 -15.14 9.28 5.73
N GLU A 73 -15.94 9.69 6.72
CA GLU A 73 -17.24 10.32 6.53
C GLU A 73 -17.12 11.86 6.44
N PRO A 74 -17.72 12.53 5.44
CA PRO A 74 -17.64 14.00 5.32
C PRO A 74 -18.14 14.76 6.55
N ASN A 75 -19.12 14.19 7.27
CA ASN A 75 -19.73 14.75 8.47
C ASN A 75 -19.15 14.18 9.78
N TYR A 76 -18.01 13.50 9.74
CA TYR A 76 -17.34 12.96 10.91
C TYR A 76 -17.18 14.03 12.01
N ASN A 77 -17.39 13.61 13.27
CA ASN A 77 -17.45 14.49 14.45
C ASN A 77 -18.46 15.65 14.36
N GLY A 78 -19.55 15.48 13.59
CA GLY A 78 -20.64 16.45 13.50
C GLY A 78 -20.26 17.71 12.71
N PHE A 79 -19.31 17.60 11.79
CA PHE A 79 -18.86 18.74 11.02
C PHE A 79 -19.88 19.19 9.98
N THR A 80 -20.17 20.48 10.01
CA THR A 80 -21.15 21.13 9.15
C THR A 80 -20.60 22.39 8.46
N LEU A 81 -19.31 22.67 8.60
CA LEU A 81 -18.72 23.88 8.03
C LEU A 81 -18.54 23.74 6.52
N ASP A 82 -19.03 24.73 5.77
CA ASP A 82 -18.71 24.89 4.37
C ASP A 82 -17.40 25.68 4.24
N LEU A 83 -16.28 24.97 4.17
CA LEU A 83 -14.96 25.60 4.05
C LEU A 83 -14.72 26.23 2.68
N ASP A 84 -15.56 25.95 1.69
CA ASP A 84 -15.41 26.46 0.34
C ASP A 84 -16.02 27.86 0.19
N ASN A 85 -17.17 28.08 0.83
CA ASN A 85 -17.98 29.28 0.57
C ASN A 85 -18.19 30.18 1.79
N GLU A 86 -18.18 29.65 3.01
CA GLU A 86 -18.54 30.43 4.21
C GLU A 86 -17.34 30.93 5.02
N TYR A 87 -16.22 30.21 4.99
CA TYR A 87 -15.12 30.44 5.93
C TYR A 87 -13.79 30.70 5.22
N VAL A 88 -13.02 31.62 5.80
CA VAL A 88 -11.61 31.87 5.48
C VAL A 88 -10.74 31.66 6.72
N ILE A 89 -9.45 31.42 6.54
CA ILE A 89 -8.52 31.20 7.66
C ILE A 89 -7.92 32.50 8.18
N ALA A 90 -7.91 32.68 9.49
CA ALA A 90 -7.12 33.70 10.16
C ALA A 90 -6.08 33.05 11.07
N ALA A 91 -4.91 33.69 11.17
CA ALA A 91 -3.83 33.28 12.03
C ALA A 91 -3.33 34.44 12.90
N SER A 92 -2.89 34.10 14.11
CA SER A 92 -2.10 34.97 14.97
C SER A 92 -1.02 34.17 15.65
N PHE A 93 0.08 34.82 16.04
CA PHE A 93 1.23 34.15 16.60
C PHE A 93 1.62 34.80 17.92
N GLY A 94 1.90 33.96 18.92
CA GLY A 94 2.31 34.40 20.24
C GLY A 94 3.72 35.00 20.27
N LEU A 95 4.21 35.26 21.48
CA LEU A 95 5.52 35.90 21.68
C LEU A 95 6.69 35.00 21.28
N LYS A 96 6.49 33.68 21.26
CA LYS A 96 7.45 32.67 20.84
C LYS A 96 7.04 32.05 19.49
N ASN A 97 6.26 32.78 18.69
CA ASN A 97 5.74 32.37 17.39
C ASN A 97 4.79 31.16 17.41
N GLU A 98 4.30 30.75 18.58
CA GLU A 98 3.28 29.71 18.70
C GLU A 98 2.01 30.12 17.94
N PRO A 99 1.53 29.32 16.98
CA PRO A 99 0.42 29.72 16.14
C PRO A 99 -0.94 29.50 16.82
N THR A 100 -1.88 30.35 16.49
CA THR A 100 -3.32 30.16 16.74
C THR A 100 -4.06 30.40 15.43
N TYR A 101 -4.93 29.47 15.06
CA TYR A 101 -5.71 29.54 13.82
C TYR A 101 -7.20 29.53 14.11
N MET A 102 -7.97 30.12 13.22
CA MET A 102 -9.43 30.10 13.27
C MET A 102 -10.01 30.22 11.87
N LEU A 103 -11.12 29.51 11.64
CA LEU A 103 -11.97 29.70 10.47
C LEU A 103 -13.02 30.76 10.82
N ILE A 104 -13.03 31.84 10.07
CA ILE A 104 -13.88 33.01 10.33
C ILE A 104 -14.75 33.35 9.14
N LYS A 105 -15.90 33.98 9.42
CA LYS A 105 -16.77 34.61 8.42
C LYS A 105 -16.29 36.05 8.22
N ASP A 106 -15.50 36.29 7.18
CA ASP A 106 -14.91 37.60 6.88
C ASP A 106 -15.09 37.95 5.39
N ASP A 107 -14.07 37.72 4.55
CA ASP A 107 -14.16 37.78 3.09
C ASP A 107 -14.37 36.37 2.51
N THR A 108 -14.38 36.27 1.19
CA THR A 108 -14.49 35.02 0.44
C THR A 108 -13.21 34.73 -0.35
N TRP A 109 -12.94 33.45 -0.59
CA TRP A 109 -11.80 33.01 -1.38
C TRP A 109 -11.90 33.47 -2.85
N LYS A 110 -10.88 34.18 -3.32
CA LYS A 110 -10.75 34.62 -4.72
C LYS A 110 -9.79 33.68 -5.46
N LEU A 111 -10.21 33.15 -6.60
CA LEU A 111 -9.34 32.31 -7.43
C LEU A 111 -8.12 33.10 -7.91
N LYS A 112 -6.92 32.56 -7.71
CA LYS A 112 -5.64 33.13 -8.13
C LYS A 112 -5.01 32.35 -9.26
N ASP A 113 -4.88 31.03 -9.11
CA ASP A 113 -4.28 30.14 -10.10
C ASP A 113 -5.11 28.85 -10.23
N PRO A 114 -5.87 28.67 -11.32
CA PRO A 114 -6.67 27.48 -11.54
C PRO A 114 -5.82 26.21 -11.74
N LEU A 115 -4.56 26.32 -12.16
CA LEU A 115 -3.70 25.15 -12.35
C LEU A 115 -3.17 24.57 -11.03
N ARG A 116 -3.17 25.38 -9.96
CA ARG A 116 -2.72 25.00 -8.62
C ARG A 116 -3.88 24.90 -7.63
N ASN A 117 -5.12 25.06 -8.10
CA ASN A 117 -6.29 25.28 -7.26
C ASN A 117 -6.02 26.30 -6.14
N GLU A 118 -5.30 27.38 -6.48
CA GLU A 118 -4.87 28.40 -5.54
C GLU A 118 -5.92 29.51 -5.45
N TYR A 119 -6.31 29.80 -4.23
CA TYR A 119 -7.21 30.88 -3.86
C TYR A 119 -6.51 31.80 -2.88
N TYR A 120 -6.96 33.05 -2.79
CA TYR A 120 -6.46 34.01 -1.81
C TYR A 120 -7.56 34.90 -1.25
N TYR A 121 -7.31 35.51 -0.11
CA TYR A 121 -8.07 36.66 0.37
C TYR A 121 -7.15 37.61 1.14
N ASP A 122 -7.53 38.89 1.22
CA ASP A 122 -6.76 39.90 1.94
C ASP A 122 -7.18 39.87 3.42
N GLY A 123 -6.27 39.41 4.28
CA GLY A 123 -6.52 39.24 5.70
C GLY A 123 -6.35 40.53 6.49
N THR A 124 -6.94 40.57 7.68
CA THR A 124 -6.68 41.64 8.63
C THR A 124 -5.26 41.57 9.19
N ASN A 125 -4.70 42.72 9.57
CA ASN A 125 -3.38 42.77 10.22
C ASN A 125 -3.37 41.89 11.47
N THR A 126 -2.25 41.20 11.71
CA THR A 126 -2.09 40.27 12.83
C THR A 126 -0.83 40.59 13.65
N LYS A 127 -0.49 39.75 14.63
CA LYS A 127 0.71 39.88 15.44
C LYS A 127 1.55 38.61 15.38
N ALA A 128 2.88 38.79 15.45
CA ALA A 128 3.84 37.70 15.59
C ALA A 128 5.08 38.15 16.37
N ALA A 129 5.53 37.37 17.36
CA ALA A 129 6.65 37.70 18.25
C ALA A 129 6.58 39.14 18.83
N GLY A 130 5.37 39.64 19.09
CA GLY A 130 5.15 41.01 19.59
C GLY A 130 5.20 42.12 18.53
N PHE A 131 5.48 41.80 17.26
CA PHE A 131 5.44 42.73 16.13
C PHE A 131 4.07 42.75 15.45
N ASN A 132 3.70 43.89 14.89
CA ASN A 132 2.52 44.00 14.03
C ASN A 132 2.87 43.53 12.61
N VAL A 133 2.11 42.55 12.12
CA VAL A 133 2.21 42.03 10.76
C VAL A 133 1.14 42.71 9.91
N SER A 134 1.59 43.49 8.93
CA SER A 134 0.73 44.25 8.02
C SER A 134 0.64 43.59 6.64
N LYS A 135 -0.33 44.03 5.81
CA LYS A 135 -0.52 43.53 4.44
C LYS A 135 -0.72 42.01 4.40
N VAL A 136 -1.44 41.49 5.38
CA VAL A 136 -1.66 40.05 5.52
C VAL A 136 -2.49 39.55 4.34
N LYS A 137 -2.05 38.47 3.73
CA LYS A 137 -2.78 37.76 2.68
C LYS A 137 -2.71 36.28 2.95
N TYR A 138 -3.86 35.63 2.95
CA TYR A 138 -3.91 34.17 3.08
C TYR A 138 -4.13 33.54 1.73
N TYR A 139 -3.62 32.33 1.60
CA TYR A 139 -3.76 31.47 0.45
C TYR A 139 -4.32 30.13 0.90
N MET A 140 -5.18 29.57 0.07
CA MET A 140 -5.70 28.21 0.21
C MET A 140 -5.43 27.47 -1.09
N TYR A 141 -4.92 26.25 -0.99
CA TYR A 141 -4.74 25.34 -2.12
C TYR A 141 -5.65 24.14 -1.89
N LYS A 142 -6.57 23.91 -2.82
CA LYS A 142 -7.48 22.76 -2.74
C LYS A 142 -6.85 21.56 -3.43
N ASN A 143 -6.73 20.48 -2.68
CA ASN A 143 -6.39 19.17 -3.21
C ASN A 143 -4.97 19.07 -3.78
N MET A 144 -4.13 20.07 -3.52
CA MET A 144 -2.79 20.19 -4.07
C MET A 144 -1.87 20.78 -3.01
N ASN A 145 -0.83 20.03 -2.66
CA ASN A 145 0.20 20.53 -1.77
C ASN A 145 1.05 21.58 -2.51
N PRO A 146 1.08 22.85 -2.05
CA PRO A 146 1.77 23.92 -2.74
C PRO A 146 3.30 23.82 -2.72
N THR A 147 3.89 22.91 -1.94
CA THR A 147 5.35 22.63 -1.95
C THR A 147 5.81 21.78 -3.13
N PHE A 148 4.88 21.25 -3.92
CA PHE A 148 5.17 20.47 -5.13
C PHE A 148 4.64 21.16 -6.39
N SER A 149 5.15 20.76 -7.55
CA SER A 149 4.56 21.09 -8.85
C SER A 149 3.12 20.57 -8.96
N SER A 150 2.24 21.34 -9.60
CA SER A 150 0.85 20.92 -9.86
C SER A 150 0.73 19.75 -10.84
N THR A 151 1.80 19.42 -11.57
CA THR A 151 1.83 18.29 -12.50
C THR A 151 2.46 17.03 -11.90
N SER A 152 2.94 17.09 -10.65
CA SER A 152 3.54 15.94 -9.95
C SER A 152 2.54 14.79 -9.81
N ALA A 153 3.04 13.55 -9.77
CA ALA A 153 2.20 12.38 -9.52
C ALA A 153 1.54 12.46 -8.13
N TYR A 154 2.27 12.99 -7.15
CA TYR A 154 1.76 13.27 -5.81
C TYR A 154 0.53 14.19 -5.83
N ASN A 155 0.60 15.36 -6.48
CA ASN A 155 -0.54 16.29 -6.60
C ASN A 155 -1.69 15.77 -7.48
N LYS A 156 -1.54 14.58 -8.09
CA LYS A 156 -2.61 13.88 -8.83
C LYS A 156 -3.24 12.75 -8.01
N SER A 157 -2.79 12.50 -6.77
CA SER A 157 -3.39 11.47 -5.92
C SER A 157 -4.83 11.84 -5.53
N GLU A 158 -5.70 10.83 -5.57
CA GLU A 158 -7.07 10.93 -5.06
C GLU A 158 -7.09 11.21 -3.54
N ARG A 159 -6.07 10.79 -2.78
CA ARG A 159 -5.98 11.05 -1.33
C ARG A 159 -5.89 12.53 -1.02
N LEU A 160 -5.20 13.29 -1.88
CA LEU A 160 -5.07 14.73 -1.70
C LEU A 160 -6.39 15.47 -1.88
N GLN A 161 -7.41 14.89 -2.52
CA GLN A 161 -8.73 15.53 -2.72
C GLN A 161 -9.43 15.95 -1.43
N ARG A 162 -8.96 15.46 -0.29
CA ARG A 162 -9.52 15.78 1.03
C ARG A 162 -8.80 16.91 1.74
N PHE A 163 -7.67 17.40 1.24
CA PHE A 163 -6.84 18.35 1.97
C PHE A 163 -6.93 19.77 1.42
N TRP A 164 -7.12 20.71 2.36
CA TRP A 164 -6.99 22.15 2.12
C TRP A 164 -5.72 22.67 2.80
N PHE A 165 -4.79 23.18 1.98
CA PHE A 165 -3.49 23.67 2.44
C PHE A 165 -3.51 25.18 2.58
N TYR A 166 -3.04 25.69 3.72
CA TYR A 166 -3.05 27.12 4.02
C TYR A 166 -1.63 27.67 4.13
N ARG A 167 -1.45 28.87 3.59
CA ARG A 167 -0.22 29.66 3.60
C ARG A 167 -0.59 31.11 3.80
N PHE A 168 0.29 31.92 4.38
CA PHE A 168 0.08 33.37 4.46
C PHE A 168 1.34 34.15 4.12
N THR A 169 1.12 35.36 3.61
CA THR A 169 2.17 36.37 3.48
C THR A 169 1.82 37.61 4.30
N GLY A 170 2.83 38.38 4.68
CA GLY A 170 2.67 39.63 5.41
C GLY A 170 3.98 40.38 5.52
N SER A 171 3.97 41.52 6.21
CA SER A 171 5.16 42.34 6.40
C SER A 171 5.27 42.82 7.85
N ALA A 172 6.37 42.46 8.52
CA ALA A 172 6.69 42.81 9.90
C ALA A 172 8.08 43.48 9.97
N GLY A 173 8.36 44.40 9.06
CA GLY A 173 9.68 44.97 8.81
C GLY A 173 10.52 44.17 7.81
N LEU A 174 10.23 42.86 7.69
CA LEU A 174 10.61 42.01 6.57
C LEU A 174 9.34 41.32 6.04
N ASP A 175 9.32 41.08 4.74
CA ASP A 175 8.25 40.31 4.12
C ASP A 175 8.38 38.85 4.53
N THR A 176 7.26 38.26 4.91
CA THR A 176 7.17 36.89 5.40
C THR A 176 6.23 36.09 4.52
N ASP A 177 6.53 34.80 4.41
CA ASP A 177 5.87 33.87 3.52
C ASP A 177 5.86 32.49 4.19
N ASN A 178 4.85 32.26 5.04
CA ASN A 178 4.82 31.07 5.89
C ASN A 178 3.72 30.12 5.45
N TYR A 179 4.10 28.86 5.44
CA TYR A 179 3.18 27.76 5.31
C TYR A 179 2.58 27.48 6.69
N LEU A 180 1.27 27.27 6.74
CA LEU A 180 0.53 27.17 7.99
C LEU A 180 0.23 25.72 8.33
N ILE A 181 -0.84 25.19 7.76
CA ILE A 181 -1.41 23.90 8.09
C ILE A 181 -2.16 23.32 6.90
N ALA A 182 -2.34 22.01 6.89
CA ALA A 182 -3.27 21.30 6.01
C ALA A 182 -4.46 20.81 6.85
N ILE A 183 -5.68 21.04 6.39
CA ILE A 183 -6.92 20.57 7.01
C ILE A 183 -7.48 19.44 6.16
N ASP A 184 -7.72 18.28 6.77
CA ASP A 184 -8.51 17.21 6.14
C ASP A 184 -10.01 17.52 6.27
N SER A 185 -10.68 17.70 5.14
CA SER A 185 -12.10 18.03 5.03
C SER A 185 -13.04 16.94 5.51
N TYR A 186 -12.54 15.75 5.86
CA TYR A 186 -13.30 14.60 6.37
C TYR A 186 -12.96 14.29 7.84
N SER A 187 -11.71 14.00 8.19
CA SER A 187 -11.38 13.70 9.60
C SER A 187 -11.34 14.94 10.51
N LYS A 188 -11.16 16.13 9.90
CA LYS A 188 -11.00 17.45 10.53
C LYS A 188 -9.70 17.62 11.27
N LEU A 189 -8.83 16.62 11.16
CA LEU A 189 -7.48 16.67 11.66
C LEU A 189 -6.67 17.67 10.85
N VAL A 190 -5.79 18.34 11.57
CA VAL A 190 -4.90 19.37 11.06
C VAL A 190 -3.48 18.82 11.08
N PHE A 191 -2.77 18.99 9.98
CA PHE A 191 -1.42 18.45 9.80
C PHE A 191 -0.44 19.57 9.46
N ALA A 192 0.81 19.42 9.93
CA ALA A 192 1.92 20.14 9.35
C ALA A 192 2.22 19.51 7.98
N PHE A 193 2.39 20.32 6.94
CA PHE A 193 2.72 19.85 5.60
C PHE A 193 3.97 20.50 5.01
N ALA A 194 4.48 21.52 5.70
CA ALA A 194 5.69 22.23 5.35
C ALA A 194 6.50 22.53 6.61
N ILE A 195 7.81 22.60 6.44
CA ILE A 195 8.80 22.84 7.49
C ILE A 195 9.78 23.93 7.06
N PRO A 196 10.37 24.70 7.99
CA PRO A 196 11.43 25.65 7.65
C PRO A 196 12.68 24.91 7.14
N VAL A 197 13.15 25.27 5.94
CA VAL A 197 14.43 24.80 5.39
C VAL A 197 15.52 25.85 5.49
N LYS A 198 15.16 27.06 5.93
CA LYS A 198 16.12 28.13 6.19
C LYS A 198 15.59 29.13 7.18
N TRP A 199 16.50 29.55 8.05
CA TRP A 199 16.30 30.52 9.11
C TRP A 199 17.24 31.71 8.95
N LYS A 200 16.76 32.86 9.43
CA LYS A 200 17.55 34.07 9.61
C LYS A 200 17.28 34.67 10.98
N THR A 201 18.30 35.19 11.62
CA THR A 201 18.15 35.96 12.86
C THR A 201 17.84 37.42 12.54
N ILE A 202 16.69 37.91 13.02
CA ILE A 202 16.25 39.30 12.88
C ILE A 202 16.18 39.91 14.28
N VAL A 203 17.07 40.86 14.58
CA VAL A 203 17.13 41.53 15.91
C VAL A 203 17.20 40.51 17.06
N GLY A 204 17.97 39.43 16.89
CA GLY A 204 18.15 38.38 17.89
C GLY A 204 17.04 37.33 17.95
N ILE A 205 16.00 37.43 17.11
CA ILE A 205 14.89 36.48 17.05
C ILE A 205 15.03 35.63 15.78
N PRO A 206 15.05 34.29 15.87
CA PRO A 206 15.04 33.44 14.69
C PRO A 206 13.70 33.57 13.96
N ALA A 207 13.76 33.72 12.65
CA ALA A 207 12.59 33.74 11.78
C ALA A 207 12.81 32.83 10.56
N PRO A 208 11.81 32.00 10.19
CA PRO A 208 11.90 31.19 9.01
C PRO A 208 11.79 32.09 7.78
N VAL A 209 12.65 31.86 6.79
CA VAL A 209 12.70 32.67 5.55
C VAL A 209 12.46 31.82 4.31
N GLU A 210 12.64 30.50 4.40
CA GLU A 210 12.32 29.55 3.34
C GLU A 210 11.69 28.30 3.94
N TRP A 211 10.70 27.76 3.24
CA TRP A 211 9.91 26.60 3.66
C TRP A 211 10.00 25.50 2.61
N GLY A 212 10.08 24.26 3.07
CA GLY A 212 10.11 23.06 2.25
C GLY A 212 9.04 22.07 2.71
N SER A 213 8.97 20.94 2.00
CA SER A 213 7.96 19.92 2.27
C SER A 213 8.30 19.07 3.48
N VAL A 214 7.29 18.61 4.22
CA VAL A 214 7.48 17.60 5.30
C VAL A 214 8.13 16.33 4.78
N GLU A 215 7.84 15.96 3.53
CA GLU A 215 8.35 14.77 2.84
C GLU A 215 9.87 14.79 2.61
N LEU A 216 10.55 15.92 2.88
CA LEU A 216 12.01 15.97 2.96
C LEU A 216 12.57 15.15 4.14
N GLY A 217 11.79 14.98 5.21
CA GLY A 217 12.19 14.21 6.39
C GLY A 217 13.21 14.89 7.30
N TRP A 218 13.49 16.18 7.07
CA TRP A 218 14.37 17.02 7.89
C TRP A 218 13.89 18.47 7.89
N GLU A 219 14.25 19.23 8.92
CA GLU A 219 14.07 20.69 8.99
C GLU A 219 15.41 21.38 9.27
N ALA A 220 15.50 22.68 8.98
CA ALA A 220 16.66 23.49 9.34
C ALA A 220 16.59 23.89 10.81
N SER A 221 17.72 23.77 11.53
CA SER A 221 17.82 24.22 12.91
C SER A 221 17.78 25.76 13.01
N ALA A 222 16.98 26.26 13.94
CA ALA A 222 16.90 27.67 14.32
C ALA A 222 17.87 28.05 15.46
N ASP A 223 18.56 27.07 16.05
CA ASP A 223 19.55 27.33 17.11
C ASP A 223 20.71 28.14 16.53
N SER A 224 21.13 29.19 17.23
CA SER A 224 22.22 30.05 16.79
C SER A 224 23.55 29.31 16.65
N ALA A 225 23.77 28.22 17.39
CA ALA A 225 24.98 27.41 17.32
C ALA A 225 25.02 26.48 16.08
N THR A 226 23.86 26.06 15.59
CA THR A 226 23.72 25.08 14.49
C THR A 226 22.81 25.64 13.39
N LEU A 227 22.79 26.96 13.19
CA LEU A 227 21.81 27.64 12.35
C LEU A 227 21.86 27.09 10.93
N ASN A 228 20.71 26.65 10.42
CA ASN A 228 20.53 26.00 9.12
C ASN A 228 21.16 24.61 8.96
N GLU A 229 21.66 23.98 10.02
CA GLU A 229 21.99 22.55 9.98
C GLU A 229 20.72 21.71 9.86
N GLN A 230 20.80 20.59 9.13
CA GLN A 230 19.67 19.69 8.95
C GLN A 230 19.42 18.84 10.20
N VAL A 231 18.21 18.94 10.74
CA VAL A 231 17.70 18.11 11.84
C VAL A 231 16.71 17.11 11.27
N LYS A 232 17.07 15.83 11.27
CA LYS A 232 16.21 14.76 10.73
C LYS A 232 15.09 14.42 11.70
N PHE A 233 13.87 14.30 11.17
CA PHE A 233 12.69 13.81 11.88
C PHE A 233 12.02 12.62 11.18
N ALA A 234 12.51 12.23 10.00
CA ALA A 234 11.98 11.09 9.23
C ALA A 234 11.88 9.84 10.11
N VAL A 235 10.74 9.14 10.00
CA VAL A 235 10.47 7.88 10.69
C VAL A 235 10.31 6.78 9.66
N ASP A 236 10.96 5.64 9.88
CA ASP A 236 10.89 4.50 8.96
C ASP A 236 9.44 4.10 8.65
N GLY A 237 9.11 4.08 7.36
CA GLY A 237 7.79 3.73 6.84
C GLY A 237 6.83 4.90 6.66
N PHE A 238 7.20 6.12 7.07
CA PHE A 238 6.42 7.35 6.86
C PHE A 238 6.99 8.12 5.66
N THR A 239 6.12 8.45 4.72
CA THR A 239 6.42 9.14 3.47
C THR A 239 5.65 10.46 3.38
N TYR A 240 4.36 10.47 3.71
CA TYR A 240 3.48 11.61 3.45
C TYR A 240 3.16 12.40 4.72
N PHE A 241 2.94 13.71 4.58
CA PHE A 241 2.70 14.59 5.74
C PHE A 241 1.52 14.14 6.63
N TYR A 242 0.47 13.60 6.01
CA TYR A 242 -0.74 13.17 6.70
C TYR A 242 -0.56 11.87 7.49
N GLU A 243 0.56 11.18 7.34
CA GLU A 243 0.87 9.94 8.07
C GLU A 243 1.39 10.22 9.48
N TYR A 244 2.03 11.38 9.68
CA TYR A 244 2.50 11.85 10.98
C TYR A 244 1.36 12.29 11.90
N ASP A 245 1.64 12.42 13.21
CA ASP A 245 0.62 12.80 14.19
C ASP A 245 0.03 14.19 13.87
N PRO A 246 -1.31 14.33 13.89
CA PRO A 246 -1.97 15.62 13.68
C PRO A 246 -1.50 16.66 14.69
N VAL A 247 -1.28 17.88 14.19
CA VAL A 247 -0.97 19.05 15.02
C VAL A 247 -2.21 19.63 15.68
N GLY A 248 -3.40 19.30 15.20
CA GLY A 248 -4.64 19.85 15.73
C GLY A 248 -5.91 19.23 15.14
N ILE A 249 -7.05 19.85 15.46
CA ILE A 249 -8.38 19.47 14.98
C ILE A 249 -9.30 20.70 14.84
N VAL A 250 -10.16 20.70 13.82
CA VAL A 250 -11.16 21.74 13.60
C VAL A 250 -12.45 21.42 14.36
N HIS A 251 -12.95 22.38 15.13
CA HIS A 251 -14.23 22.33 15.83
C HIS A 251 -15.38 22.82 14.94
N SER A 252 -16.61 22.42 15.27
CA SER A 252 -17.81 22.78 14.49
C SER A 252 -18.14 24.27 14.49
N ASP A 253 -17.53 25.06 15.38
CA ASP A 253 -17.69 26.51 15.45
C ASP A 253 -16.62 27.28 14.64
N GLY A 254 -15.70 26.57 13.98
CA GLY A 254 -14.59 27.15 13.22
C GLY A 254 -13.29 27.33 14.03
N THR A 255 -13.29 27.05 15.33
CA THR A 255 -12.07 27.05 16.13
C THR A 255 -11.13 25.95 15.67
N ILE A 256 -9.84 26.25 15.54
CA ILE A 256 -8.81 25.24 15.27
C ILE A 256 -8.01 25.03 16.56
N GLU A 257 -8.22 23.88 17.18
CA GLU A 257 -7.44 23.46 18.35
C GLU A 257 -6.08 22.95 17.87
N ILE A 258 -5.00 23.63 18.23
CA ILE A 258 -3.64 23.10 18.08
C ILE A 258 -3.24 22.42 19.38
N TYR A 259 -2.81 21.16 19.28
CA TYR A 259 -2.47 20.37 20.44
C TYR A 259 -1.22 20.92 21.16
N PRO A 260 -1.17 20.83 22.49
CA PRO A 260 -0.08 21.42 23.28
C PRO A 260 1.32 20.97 22.86
N TRP A 261 1.47 19.75 22.36
CA TRP A 261 2.78 19.26 21.94
C TRP A 261 3.38 20.11 20.80
N CYS A 262 2.54 20.57 19.87
CA CYS A 262 2.98 21.33 18.71
C CYS A 262 3.35 22.75 19.12
N THR A 263 2.49 23.41 19.90
CA THR A 263 2.79 24.75 20.41
C THR A 263 4.02 24.76 21.32
N LEU A 264 4.22 23.73 22.15
CA LEU A 264 5.42 23.60 22.99
C LEU A 264 6.69 23.36 22.17
N SER A 265 6.63 22.54 21.11
CA SER A 265 7.76 22.31 20.19
C SER A 265 8.22 23.61 19.54
N ILE A 266 7.28 24.40 19.01
CA ILE A 266 7.58 25.70 18.39
C ILE A 266 8.11 26.68 19.44
N ALA A 267 7.41 26.80 20.58
CA ALA A 267 7.69 27.80 21.60
C ALA A 267 9.00 27.56 22.38
N ASN A 268 9.46 26.31 22.50
CA ASN A 268 10.64 25.96 23.27
C ASN A 268 11.83 25.61 22.38
N ASP A 269 11.58 24.99 21.23
CA ASP A 269 12.64 24.40 20.40
C ASP A 269 12.72 25.03 19.01
N ASN A 270 11.80 25.94 18.65
CA ASN A 270 11.61 26.47 17.28
C ASN A 270 11.47 25.35 16.23
N SER A 271 10.97 24.19 16.63
CA SER A 271 10.82 23.02 15.77
C SER A 271 9.38 22.96 15.24
N TYR A 272 9.27 22.92 13.92
CA TYR A 272 8.02 22.81 13.15
C TYR A 272 7.86 21.40 12.57
N ALA A 273 8.87 20.55 12.76
CA ALA A 273 8.85 19.16 12.37
C ALA A 273 7.58 18.46 12.88
N PRO A 274 6.91 17.67 12.02
CA PRO A 274 5.86 16.79 12.50
C PRO A 274 6.47 15.73 13.41
N ARG A 275 5.64 15.13 14.26
CA ARG A 275 6.07 14.07 15.17
C ARG A 275 5.38 12.75 14.88
N VAL A 276 6.01 11.68 15.37
CA VAL A 276 5.34 10.41 15.67
C VAL A 276 5.66 10.10 17.12
N GLU A 277 4.64 10.10 17.99
CA GLU A 277 4.88 9.75 19.40
C GLU A 277 5.47 8.32 19.51
N GLY A 278 6.62 8.22 20.17
CA GLY A 278 7.36 6.95 20.28
C GLY A 278 8.23 6.60 19.07
N GLY A 279 8.27 7.44 18.03
CA GLY A 279 9.21 7.34 16.91
C GLY A 279 9.05 6.09 16.04
N LYS A 280 7.85 5.50 16.01
CA LYS A 280 7.54 4.29 15.24
C LYS A 280 6.07 4.18 14.91
N VAL A 281 5.73 3.35 13.93
CA VAL A 281 4.35 2.93 13.68
C VAL A 281 3.78 2.23 14.92
N ASP A 282 2.69 2.79 15.46
CA ASP A 282 1.93 2.22 16.57
C ASP A 282 0.43 2.47 16.36
N LEU A 283 -0.23 1.51 15.70
CA LEU A 283 -1.66 1.57 15.39
C LEU A 283 -2.55 1.37 16.62
N THR A 284 -2.00 0.97 17.77
CA THR A 284 -2.74 0.78 19.01
C THR A 284 -3.06 2.10 19.71
N ARG A 285 -2.29 3.16 19.42
CA ARG A 285 -2.62 4.52 19.89
C ARG A 285 -3.97 4.95 19.34
N LYS A 286 -4.70 5.71 20.16
CA LYS A 286 -5.97 6.31 19.74
C LYS A 286 -5.71 7.35 18.65
N ILE A 287 -6.64 7.45 17.71
CA ILE A 287 -6.66 8.54 16.73
C ILE A 287 -6.87 9.85 17.48
N ALA A 288 -6.19 10.91 17.05
CA ALA A 288 -6.33 12.24 17.63
C ALA A 288 -7.80 12.71 17.57
N THR A 289 -8.25 13.42 18.60
CA THR A 289 -9.62 13.95 18.69
C THR A 289 -9.68 15.19 19.59
N TYR A 290 -10.86 15.77 19.80
CA TYR A 290 -11.05 16.97 20.60
C TYR A 290 -10.40 16.84 22.00
N GLY A 291 -9.56 17.80 22.37
CA GLY A 291 -8.84 17.83 23.65
C GLY A 291 -7.77 16.75 23.84
N THR A 292 -7.59 15.82 22.90
CA THR A 292 -6.72 14.65 23.07
C THR A 292 -5.82 14.46 21.84
N PRO A 293 -4.50 14.71 21.96
CA PRO A 293 -3.58 14.36 20.89
C PRO A 293 -3.54 12.84 20.70
N GLY A 294 -3.21 12.40 19.50
CA GLY A 294 -3.14 10.98 19.16
C GLY A 294 -2.46 10.75 17.83
N ARG A 295 -2.57 9.53 17.32
CA ARG A 295 -2.01 9.19 16.01
C ARG A 295 -2.84 9.71 14.86
N SER A 296 -2.23 9.80 13.68
CA SER A 296 -2.98 9.93 12.43
C SER A 296 -3.82 8.67 12.16
N PRO A 297 -5.04 8.81 11.62
CA PRO A 297 -5.78 7.68 11.06
C PRO A 297 -5.07 7.08 9.83
N TYR A 298 -4.19 7.84 9.18
CA TYR A 298 -3.42 7.47 7.99
C TYR A 298 -2.02 7.00 8.31
N MET A 299 -1.67 6.84 9.60
CA MET A 299 -0.41 6.24 10.00
C MET A 299 -0.21 4.94 9.21
N PRO A 300 0.97 4.72 8.59
CA PRO A 300 1.15 3.64 7.64
C PRO A 300 0.79 2.34 8.31
N ILE A 301 -0.21 1.66 7.76
CA ILE A 301 -0.46 0.29 8.14
C ILE A 301 0.76 -0.44 7.59
N LYS A 302 1.70 -0.82 8.46
CA LYS A 302 2.74 -1.76 8.06
C LYS A 302 2.00 -2.96 7.50
N ILE A 303 2.01 -3.10 6.17
CA ILE A 303 1.78 -4.38 5.53
C ILE A 303 2.85 -5.24 6.19
N VAL A 304 2.47 -6.03 7.18
CA VAL A 304 3.39 -7.01 7.76
C VAL A 304 3.83 -7.81 6.56
N GLU A 305 5.11 -7.70 6.21
CA GLU A 305 5.65 -8.36 5.03
C GLU A 305 5.40 -9.85 5.25
N LYS A 306 4.33 -10.37 4.65
CA LYS A 306 3.95 -11.76 4.86
C LYS A 306 5.07 -12.61 4.31
N ASN A 307 5.46 -13.62 5.06
CA ASN A 307 6.37 -14.63 4.55
C ASN A 307 5.74 -15.21 3.28
N LYS A 308 6.58 -15.43 2.26
CA LYS A 308 6.16 -15.98 0.98
C LYS A 308 6.75 -17.35 0.79
N MET A 309 5.94 -18.23 0.21
CA MET A 309 6.31 -19.59 -0.13
C MET A 309 5.72 -19.92 -1.49
N ALA A 310 6.48 -20.62 -2.33
CA ALA A 310 6.02 -21.09 -3.63
C ALA A 310 6.20 -22.61 -3.70
N LEU A 311 5.09 -23.34 -3.79
CA LEU A 311 5.09 -24.77 -4.09
C LEU A 311 4.86 -24.96 -5.59
N GLN A 312 5.70 -25.74 -6.25
CA GLN A 312 5.60 -25.98 -7.68
C GLN A 312 5.30 -27.45 -7.98
N VAL A 313 4.37 -27.69 -8.90
CA VAL A 313 4.20 -28.96 -9.58
C VAL A 313 4.96 -28.85 -10.91
N GLN A 314 6.17 -29.41 -10.95
CA GLN A 314 7.06 -29.37 -12.12
C GLN A 314 6.57 -30.29 -13.24
N ASN A 315 5.98 -31.43 -12.86
CA ASN A 315 5.39 -32.39 -13.77
C ASN A 315 4.27 -33.15 -13.05
N LEU A 316 3.29 -33.62 -13.81
CA LEU A 316 2.20 -34.46 -13.35
C LEU A 316 1.99 -35.56 -14.37
N GLU A 317 1.99 -36.82 -13.94
CA GLU A 317 1.94 -37.96 -14.84
C GLU A 317 0.93 -39.01 -14.38
N ILE A 318 0.32 -39.69 -15.36
CA ILE A 318 -0.40 -40.94 -15.13
C ILE A 318 0.46 -42.08 -15.66
N GLU A 319 0.81 -43.03 -14.80
CA GLU A 319 1.45 -44.29 -15.15
C GLU A 319 0.39 -45.40 -15.19
N ASN A 320 0.21 -46.05 -16.33
CA ASN A 320 -0.68 -47.20 -16.42
C ASN A 320 0.13 -48.49 -16.19
N ILE A 321 -0.13 -49.17 -15.08
CA ILE A 321 0.57 -50.42 -14.72
C ILE A 321 -0.14 -51.63 -15.33
N SER A 322 -1.47 -51.68 -15.25
CA SER A 322 -2.23 -52.84 -15.72
C SER A 322 -3.70 -52.56 -16.08
N ALA A 323 -4.12 -51.30 -16.13
CA ALA A 323 -5.48 -50.94 -16.53
C ALA A 323 -5.71 -51.18 -18.03
N LYS A 324 -6.85 -51.80 -18.36
CA LYS A 324 -7.22 -52.20 -19.71
C LYS A 324 -8.61 -51.69 -20.07
N THR A 325 -8.74 -51.16 -21.28
CA THR A 325 -10.03 -50.73 -21.83
C THR A 325 -10.82 -51.93 -22.33
N LEU A 326 -12.05 -52.10 -21.83
CA LEU A 326 -12.99 -53.07 -22.38
C LEU A 326 -13.54 -52.59 -23.72
N ASN A 327 -13.59 -53.49 -24.69
CA ASN A 327 -14.23 -53.25 -25.97
C ASN A 327 -15.42 -54.19 -26.17
N THR A 328 -16.62 -53.64 -26.02
CA THR A 328 -17.87 -54.41 -26.11
C THR A 328 -18.31 -54.54 -27.56
N LYS A 329 -18.37 -55.78 -28.07
CA LYS A 329 -18.91 -56.10 -29.41
C LYS A 329 -20.41 -56.39 -29.33
N PHE A 330 -21.21 -55.80 -30.21
CA PHE A 330 -22.61 -56.21 -30.36
C PHE A 330 -22.66 -57.61 -31.00
N GLY A 331 -23.00 -58.63 -30.21
CA GLY A 331 -23.13 -60.03 -30.66
C GLY A 331 -21.83 -60.82 -30.83
N GLY A 332 -20.74 -60.44 -30.14
CA GLY A 332 -19.43 -61.11 -30.23
C GLY A 332 -18.68 -61.23 -28.89
N LYS A 333 -17.45 -61.77 -28.90
CA LYS A 333 -16.59 -61.84 -27.72
C LYS A 333 -16.06 -60.44 -27.36
N THR A 334 -16.13 -60.10 -26.08
CA THR A 334 -15.51 -58.91 -25.49
C THR A 334 -13.98 -59.02 -25.58
N GLU A 335 -13.32 -57.90 -25.87
CA GLU A 335 -11.86 -57.83 -25.99
C GLU A 335 -11.31 -56.75 -25.05
N TYR A 336 -10.12 -56.98 -24.50
CA TYR A 336 -9.40 -55.99 -23.70
C TYR A 336 -8.24 -55.41 -24.51
N TYR A 337 -8.06 -54.09 -24.46
CA TYR A 337 -6.90 -53.43 -25.02
C TYR A 337 -5.88 -53.07 -23.95
N ASP A 338 -4.60 -53.15 -24.29
CA ASP A 338 -3.46 -52.84 -23.41
C ASP A 338 -3.21 -51.33 -23.27
N TYR A 339 -4.29 -50.57 -23.14
CA TYR A 339 -4.29 -49.15 -22.82
C TYR A 339 -5.58 -48.80 -22.05
N ALA A 340 -5.57 -47.67 -21.37
CA ALA A 340 -6.73 -47.12 -20.66
C ALA A 340 -6.98 -45.67 -21.08
N GLY A 341 -8.25 -45.27 -21.19
CA GLY A 341 -8.66 -43.89 -21.51
C GLY A 341 -9.24 -43.20 -20.29
N PHE A 342 -8.68 -42.03 -19.94
CA PHE A 342 -9.03 -41.31 -18.72
C PHE A 342 -9.64 -39.93 -18.99
N SER A 343 -10.61 -39.55 -18.16
CA SER A 343 -10.89 -38.16 -17.82
C SER A 343 -10.38 -37.89 -16.41
N TYR A 344 -9.96 -36.66 -16.14
CA TYR A 344 -9.47 -36.29 -14.82
C TYR A 344 -9.67 -34.81 -14.51
N ASP A 345 -9.70 -34.47 -13.23
CA ASP A 345 -9.51 -33.13 -12.71
C ASP A 345 -8.59 -33.24 -11.50
N ILE A 346 -7.39 -32.70 -11.61
CA ILE A 346 -6.37 -32.75 -10.57
C ILE A 346 -6.21 -31.35 -10.02
N ARG A 347 -6.20 -31.22 -8.70
CA ARG A 347 -6.26 -29.95 -7.99
C ARG A 347 -5.23 -29.85 -6.88
N LEU A 348 -4.82 -28.62 -6.60
CA LEU A 348 -3.93 -28.27 -5.51
C LEU A 348 -4.50 -27.06 -4.76
N ALA A 349 -4.33 -27.06 -3.43
CA ALA A 349 -4.67 -25.93 -2.58
C ALA A 349 -3.50 -25.63 -1.64
N GLY A 350 -3.17 -24.35 -1.47
CA GLY A 350 -2.46 -23.86 -0.29
C GLY A 350 -3.49 -23.35 0.72
N SER A 351 -3.30 -23.64 2.00
CA SER A 351 -4.21 -23.13 3.04
C SER A 351 -3.47 -22.77 4.32
N LEU A 352 -4.09 -21.89 5.10
CA LEU A 352 -3.58 -21.47 6.40
C LEU A 352 -4.45 -22.02 7.52
N ASN A 353 -3.81 -22.34 8.64
CA ASN A 353 -4.48 -22.69 9.88
C ASN A 353 -5.49 -23.84 9.68
N THR A 354 -6.72 -23.66 10.15
CA THR A 354 -7.82 -24.62 9.99
C THR A 354 -8.82 -24.20 8.90
N GLU A 355 -8.42 -23.32 7.99
CA GLU A 355 -9.31 -22.88 6.90
C GLU A 355 -9.59 -24.01 5.92
N GLU A 356 -10.81 -24.02 5.37
CA GLU A 356 -11.19 -24.92 4.29
C GLU A 356 -10.35 -24.63 3.04
N PRO A 357 -9.66 -25.62 2.47
CA PRO A 357 -8.77 -25.41 1.33
C PRO A 357 -9.54 -24.97 0.08
N VAL A 358 -9.12 -23.87 -0.53
CA VAL A 358 -9.62 -23.42 -1.84
C VAL A 358 -8.78 -24.07 -2.93
N PHE A 359 -9.38 -25.02 -3.66
CA PHE A 359 -8.70 -25.79 -4.68
C PHE A 359 -8.66 -25.09 -6.03
N ASN A 360 -7.49 -25.13 -6.66
CA ASN A 360 -7.29 -24.76 -8.05
C ASN A 360 -7.00 -26.00 -8.89
N THR A 361 -7.65 -26.12 -10.05
CA THR A 361 -7.33 -27.14 -11.05
C THR A 361 -5.94 -26.89 -11.62
N ILE A 362 -5.05 -27.89 -11.50
CA ILE A 362 -3.69 -27.87 -12.04
C ILE A 362 -3.60 -28.55 -13.41
N SER A 363 -4.43 -29.56 -13.63
CA SER A 363 -4.59 -30.21 -14.92
C SER A 363 -5.93 -30.93 -14.97
N SER A 364 -6.64 -30.77 -16.09
CA SER A 364 -7.90 -31.43 -16.31
C SER A 364 -8.04 -31.93 -17.74
N LYS A 365 -8.84 -32.99 -17.85
CA LYS A 365 -9.34 -33.52 -19.10
C LYS A 365 -10.78 -33.92 -18.86
N GLU A 366 -11.72 -33.12 -19.36
CA GLU A 366 -13.14 -33.42 -19.23
C GLU A 366 -13.54 -34.69 -19.97
N LYS A 367 -14.64 -35.30 -19.51
CA LYS A 367 -15.30 -36.39 -20.24
C LYS A 367 -15.85 -35.85 -21.57
N PRO A 368 -15.44 -36.39 -22.72
CA PRO A 368 -16.02 -35.99 -23.99
C PRO A 368 -17.45 -36.56 -24.13
N SER A 369 -18.28 -35.89 -24.92
CA SER A 369 -19.71 -36.23 -25.05
C SER A 369 -19.96 -37.60 -25.68
N LEU A 370 -19.09 -38.06 -26.57
CA LEU A 370 -19.33 -39.26 -27.38
C LEU A 370 -18.07 -40.12 -27.64
N PHE A 371 -16.93 -39.52 -27.99
CA PHE A 371 -15.80 -40.27 -28.56
C PHE A 371 -14.66 -40.56 -27.57
N PHE A 372 -14.27 -41.83 -27.49
CA PHE A 372 -13.20 -42.35 -26.65
C PHE A 372 -11.84 -41.73 -26.98
N ASP A 373 -11.53 -41.52 -28.27
CA ASP A 373 -10.24 -41.00 -28.72
C ASP A 373 -9.96 -39.57 -28.24
N SER A 374 -10.97 -38.90 -27.69
CA SER A 374 -10.83 -37.59 -27.05
C SER A 374 -10.35 -37.66 -25.59
N LEU A 375 -10.28 -38.85 -24.98
CA LEU A 375 -9.75 -39.07 -23.63
C LEU A 375 -8.22 -39.04 -23.60
N THR A 376 -7.65 -38.96 -22.41
CA THR A 376 -6.22 -39.19 -22.23
C THR A 376 -5.95 -40.70 -22.22
N THR A 377 -5.51 -41.22 -23.36
CA THR A 377 -5.12 -42.63 -23.51
C THR A 377 -3.69 -42.88 -23.02
N VAL A 378 -3.50 -43.90 -22.18
CA VAL A 378 -2.20 -44.32 -21.63
C VAL A 378 -2.04 -45.83 -21.80
N ASN A 379 -0.99 -46.27 -22.50
CA ASN A 379 -0.68 -47.69 -22.71
C ASN A 379 -0.15 -48.35 -21.43
N ILE A 380 -0.32 -49.67 -21.31
CA ILE A 380 0.31 -50.41 -20.21
C ILE A 380 1.84 -50.24 -20.27
N GLY A 381 2.43 -49.89 -19.13
CA GLY A 381 3.86 -49.57 -18.99
C GLY A 381 4.23 -48.15 -19.40
N GLU A 382 3.28 -47.33 -19.87
CA GLU A 382 3.53 -45.93 -20.23
C GLU A 382 3.36 -45.02 -19.01
N ARG A 383 4.31 -44.08 -18.87
CA ARG A 383 4.15 -42.85 -18.07
C ARG A 383 3.84 -41.71 -19.01
N LYS A 384 2.67 -41.10 -18.84
CA LYS A 384 2.21 -40.00 -19.68
C LYS A 384 2.11 -38.73 -18.87
N SER A 385 2.89 -37.72 -19.24
CA SER A 385 2.73 -36.38 -18.70
C SER A 385 1.38 -35.81 -19.11
N ILE A 386 0.67 -35.29 -18.11
CA ILE A 386 -0.62 -34.64 -18.23
C ILE A 386 -0.55 -33.18 -17.80
N LEU A 387 0.63 -32.67 -17.46
CA LEU A 387 0.85 -31.25 -17.17
C LEU A 387 1.29 -30.52 -18.43
N SER A 388 0.64 -29.40 -18.76
CA SER A 388 1.04 -28.57 -19.90
C SER A 388 2.16 -27.59 -19.56
N THR A 389 2.14 -27.05 -18.34
CA THR A 389 3.12 -26.07 -17.83
C THR A 389 3.28 -26.24 -16.33
N VAL A 390 4.46 -25.91 -15.80
CA VAL A 390 4.71 -25.85 -14.36
C VAL A 390 3.62 -25.03 -13.68
N TYR A 391 3.01 -25.60 -12.64
CA TYR A 391 2.01 -24.93 -11.82
C TYR A 391 2.65 -24.45 -10.52
N THR A 392 2.42 -23.20 -10.14
CA THR A 392 2.92 -22.62 -8.88
C THR A 392 1.75 -22.24 -7.98
N ALA A 393 1.78 -22.68 -6.74
CA ALA A 393 0.93 -22.19 -5.66
C ALA A 393 1.74 -21.29 -4.74
N ASP A 394 1.41 -20.00 -4.78
CA ASP A 394 1.96 -19.00 -3.86
C ASP A 394 1.15 -18.94 -2.58
N ILE A 395 1.84 -19.05 -1.44
CA ILE A 395 1.25 -18.97 -0.11
C ILE A 395 1.90 -17.82 0.64
N GLN A 396 1.06 -16.90 1.14
CA GLN A 396 1.48 -15.79 1.99
C GLN A 396 1.02 -16.06 3.43
N TYR A 397 1.92 -15.96 4.40
CA TYR A 397 1.65 -16.34 5.79
C TYR A 397 2.41 -15.49 6.81
N GLU A 398 1.93 -15.46 8.06
CA GLU A 398 2.62 -14.87 9.21
C GLU A 398 3.31 -15.93 10.08
N ASP A 399 4.26 -15.53 10.93
CA ASP A 399 5.01 -16.45 11.80
C ASP A 399 4.12 -17.26 12.75
N LYS A 400 2.92 -16.78 13.06
CA LYS A 400 1.92 -17.50 13.87
C LYS A 400 1.12 -18.53 13.09
N ASP A 401 1.04 -18.41 11.76
CA ASP A 401 0.14 -19.22 10.94
C ASP A 401 0.70 -20.63 10.74
N GLU A 402 -0.18 -21.62 10.74
CA GLU A 402 0.18 -22.95 10.25
C GLU A 402 -0.04 -23.01 8.73
N VAL A 403 0.94 -23.50 7.98
CA VAL A 403 0.89 -23.52 6.52
C VAL A 403 0.71 -24.94 6.02
N TYR A 404 -0.19 -25.13 5.07
CA TYR A 404 -0.50 -26.43 4.49
C TYR A 404 -0.56 -26.36 2.96
N PHE A 405 -0.29 -27.50 2.33
CA PHE A 405 -0.80 -27.77 0.99
C PHE A 405 -1.59 -29.07 0.95
N SER A 406 -2.56 -29.12 0.05
CA SER A 406 -3.44 -30.27 -0.13
C SER A 406 -3.46 -30.68 -1.60
N LEU A 407 -3.35 -31.98 -1.84
CA LEU A 407 -3.51 -32.60 -3.15
C LEU A 407 -4.88 -33.28 -3.21
N ASP A 408 -5.58 -33.06 -4.31
CA ASP A 408 -6.91 -33.62 -4.52
C ASP A 408 -7.12 -33.95 -6.00
N ALA A 409 -7.85 -35.03 -6.29
CA ALA A 409 -7.98 -35.52 -7.65
C ALA A 409 -9.28 -36.28 -7.88
N SER A 410 -9.81 -36.15 -9.09
CA SER A 410 -10.88 -36.96 -9.65
C SER A 410 -10.34 -37.65 -10.91
N ILE A 411 -10.48 -38.97 -11.00
CA ILE A 411 -10.05 -39.75 -12.18
C ILE A 411 -11.09 -40.80 -12.48
N THR A 412 -11.52 -40.85 -13.74
CA THR A 412 -12.47 -41.84 -14.25
C THR A 412 -11.89 -42.51 -15.49
N MET A 413 -11.90 -43.83 -15.51
CA MET A 413 -11.58 -44.64 -16.69
C MET A 413 -12.86 -44.93 -17.48
N TYR A 414 -12.74 -45.03 -18.80
CA TYR A 414 -13.87 -45.41 -19.66
C TYR A 414 -13.57 -46.65 -20.49
N ASP A 415 -14.64 -47.30 -20.93
CA ASP A 415 -14.66 -48.36 -21.93
C ASP A 415 -15.23 -47.88 -23.25
N LYS A 416 -15.05 -48.66 -24.33
CA LYS A 416 -15.54 -48.31 -25.67
C LYS A 416 -16.35 -49.40 -26.38
N THR A 417 -17.06 -49.02 -27.45
CA THR A 417 -17.65 -49.99 -28.40
C THR A 417 -16.75 -50.27 -29.62
N TYR A 418 -16.99 -51.42 -30.25
CA TYR A 418 -16.13 -51.95 -31.33
C TYR A 418 -16.22 -51.22 -32.67
N LYS A 419 -17.41 -50.78 -33.10
CA LYS A 419 -17.60 -50.22 -34.47
C LYS A 419 -17.42 -48.72 -34.56
N ILE A 420 -17.76 -48.02 -33.48
CA ILE A 420 -17.55 -46.59 -33.32
C ILE A 420 -16.89 -46.48 -31.95
N PRO A 421 -15.71 -45.85 -31.79
CA PRO A 421 -15.03 -45.73 -30.50
C PRO A 421 -15.80 -44.76 -29.60
N GLN A 422 -17.04 -45.10 -29.27
CA GLN A 422 -17.93 -44.38 -28.39
C GLN A 422 -17.69 -44.84 -26.97
N ILE A 423 -17.75 -43.90 -26.03
CA ILE A 423 -17.70 -44.19 -24.60
C ILE A 423 -18.96 -44.95 -24.19
N VAL A 424 -18.80 -46.00 -23.36
CA VAL A 424 -19.92 -46.83 -22.90
C VAL A 424 -20.02 -46.83 -21.39
N ASN A 425 -19.07 -47.47 -20.74
CA ASN A 425 -19.03 -47.60 -19.29
C ASN A 425 -17.97 -46.66 -18.74
N ASP A 426 -18.18 -46.25 -17.49
CA ASP A 426 -17.24 -45.49 -16.70
C ASP A 426 -16.95 -46.17 -15.37
N THR A 427 -15.69 -46.11 -14.94
CA THR A 427 -15.24 -46.58 -13.64
C THR A 427 -14.57 -45.42 -12.94
N ILE A 428 -15.22 -44.91 -11.89
CA ILE A 428 -14.66 -43.87 -11.01
C ILE A 428 -13.53 -44.51 -10.19
N LEU A 429 -12.32 -43.99 -10.33
CA LEU A 429 -11.14 -44.50 -9.63
C LEU A 429 -10.90 -43.75 -8.33
N ILE A 430 -10.98 -42.42 -8.42
CA ILE A 430 -10.93 -41.51 -7.29
C ILE A 430 -11.90 -40.35 -7.55
N GLU A 431 -12.51 -39.84 -6.50
CA GLU A 431 -13.32 -38.63 -6.52
C GLU A 431 -12.63 -37.56 -5.69
N HIS A 432 -12.97 -36.30 -5.94
CA HIS A 432 -12.54 -35.22 -5.09
C HIS A 432 -12.82 -35.51 -3.61
N GLN A 433 -11.84 -35.18 -2.76
CA GLN A 433 -11.82 -35.41 -1.32
C GLN A 433 -11.82 -36.90 -0.93
N LYS A 434 -11.57 -37.82 -1.87
CA LYS A 434 -11.51 -39.28 -1.67
C LYS A 434 -10.32 -39.90 -2.45
N PRO A 435 -9.07 -39.61 -2.07
CA PRO A 435 -8.66 -38.91 -0.86
C PRO A 435 -8.12 -37.51 -1.13
N MET A 436 -8.36 -36.61 -0.19
CA MET A 436 -7.56 -35.39 -0.07
C MET A 436 -6.35 -35.67 0.81
N ILE A 437 -5.14 -35.44 0.28
CA ILE A 437 -3.88 -35.68 1.00
C ILE A 437 -3.31 -34.32 1.43
N LYS A 438 -3.08 -34.15 2.73
CA LYS A 438 -2.66 -32.88 3.33
C LYS A 438 -1.24 -32.97 3.88
N PHE A 439 -0.46 -31.93 3.63
CA PHE A 439 0.90 -31.76 4.12
C PHE A 439 1.01 -30.47 4.92
N LYS A 440 1.72 -30.52 6.03
CA LYS A 440 1.97 -29.37 6.91
C LYS A 440 3.41 -28.91 6.75
N TYR A 441 3.62 -27.61 6.75
CA TYR A 441 4.95 -27.03 6.79
C TYR A 441 5.51 -27.07 8.22
N ASP A 442 6.61 -27.80 8.42
CA ASP A 442 7.38 -27.80 9.67
C ASP A 442 8.43 -26.68 9.62
N LYS A 443 8.13 -25.59 10.32
CA LYS A 443 9.01 -24.41 10.42
C LYS A 443 10.37 -24.69 11.07
N THR A 444 10.47 -25.73 11.90
CA THR A 444 11.72 -26.09 12.59
C THR A 444 12.67 -26.82 11.65
N GLN A 445 12.12 -27.61 10.74
CA GLN A 445 12.88 -28.45 9.81
C GLN A 445 12.97 -27.87 8.39
N ASP A 446 12.29 -26.74 8.11
CA ASP A 446 12.25 -26.06 6.81
C ASP A 446 11.78 -27.00 5.68
N MET A 447 10.69 -27.73 5.94
CA MET A 447 10.18 -28.75 5.05
C MET A 447 8.69 -29.04 5.23
N PHE A 448 8.05 -29.53 4.17
CA PHE A 448 6.72 -30.12 4.26
C PHE A 448 6.78 -31.58 4.70
N VAL A 449 5.88 -31.94 5.60
CA VAL A 449 5.69 -33.29 6.13
C VAL A 449 4.25 -33.73 5.95
N PHE A 450 4.01 -35.03 5.79
CA PHE A 450 2.65 -35.58 5.76
C PHE A 450 1.90 -35.22 7.06
N ASP A 451 0.68 -34.71 6.92
CA ASP A 451 -0.18 -34.34 8.05
C ASP A 451 -1.33 -35.32 8.20
N SER A 452 -2.18 -35.41 7.17
CA SER A 452 -3.41 -36.19 7.23
C SER A 452 -3.95 -36.55 5.85
N SER A 453 -4.96 -37.40 5.82
CA SER A 453 -5.73 -37.74 4.62
C SER A 453 -7.21 -37.82 4.96
N ILE A 454 -8.06 -37.24 4.13
CA ILE A 454 -9.52 -37.26 4.29
C ILE A 454 -10.15 -38.07 3.16
N GLY A 455 -11.21 -38.82 3.47
CA GLY A 455 -11.97 -39.63 2.51
C GLY A 455 -11.58 -41.11 2.48
N ASP A 456 -12.21 -41.87 1.59
CA ASP A 456 -11.93 -43.30 1.42
C ASP A 456 -10.54 -43.51 0.78
N THR A 457 -9.79 -44.46 1.33
CA THR A 457 -8.43 -44.82 0.92
C THR A 457 -8.26 -46.32 0.72
N ALA A 458 -9.32 -47.13 0.80
CA ALA A 458 -9.22 -48.61 0.80
C ALA A 458 -8.45 -49.17 -0.40
N ASN A 459 -8.51 -48.48 -1.53
CA ASN A 459 -7.94 -48.88 -2.81
C ASN A 459 -6.71 -48.03 -3.23
N ILE A 460 -6.18 -47.24 -2.29
CA ILE A 460 -5.23 -46.18 -2.59
C ILE A 460 -4.06 -46.24 -1.61
N SER A 461 -2.83 -46.17 -2.12
CA SER A 461 -1.63 -46.16 -1.29
C SER A 461 -0.64 -45.09 -1.74
N TYR A 462 0.01 -44.45 -0.76
CA TYR A 462 1.02 -43.42 -0.95
C TYR A 462 1.96 -43.40 0.28
N ASP A 463 3.13 -42.80 0.12
CA ASP A 463 4.13 -42.74 1.19
C ASP A 463 3.78 -41.68 2.26
N LYS A 464 3.38 -42.14 3.45
CA LYS A 464 3.10 -41.26 4.60
C LYS A 464 4.35 -40.74 5.32
N SER A 465 5.53 -41.23 4.93
CA SER A 465 6.82 -40.67 5.35
C SER A 465 7.37 -39.64 4.36
N PHE A 466 6.58 -39.28 3.33
CA PHE A 466 6.98 -38.28 2.35
C PHE A 466 7.29 -36.95 3.02
N THR A 467 8.35 -36.35 2.51
CA THR A 467 8.93 -35.11 3.00
C THR A 467 9.48 -34.34 1.82
N LEU A 468 9.33 -33.02 1.85
CA LEU A 468 9.81 -32.11 0.80
C LEU A 468 10.49 -30.88 1.44
N LYS A 469 11.81 -30.81 1.35
CA LYS A 469 12.61 -29.70 1.89
C LYS A 469 12.64 -28.52 0.93
N LYS A 470 12.94 -27.35 1.47
CA LYS A 470 13.21 -26.16 0.66
C LYS A 470 14.41 -26.36 -0.28
N GLY A 471 14.25 -25.98 -1.54
CA GLY A 471 15.15 -26.24 -2.65
C GLY A 471 15.12 -27.67 -3.21
N GLU A 472 14.22 -28.56 -2.76
CA GLU A 472 14.21 -29.98 -3.16
C GLU A 472 13.19 -30.25 -4.27
N ILE A 473 13.56 -31.06 -5.27
CA ILE A 473 12.64 -31.66 -6.23
C ILE A 473 12.43 -33.13 -5.87
N LYS A 474 11.18 -33.57 -5.71
CA LYS A 474 10.86 -34.95 -5.33
C LYS A 474 9.54 -35.45 -5.91
N GLU A 475 9.50 -36.74 -6.23
CA GLU A 475 8.27 -37.40 -6.68
C GLU A 475 7.40 -37.84 -5.50
N PHE A 476 6.12 -37.46 -5.52
CA PHE A 476 5.08 -38.02 -4.68
C PHE A 476 4.15 -38.89 -5.52
N VAL A 477 3.95 -40.14 -5.10
CA VAL A 477 3.26 -41.16 -5.91
C VAL A 477 2.00 -41.65 -5.19
N ILE A 478 0.86 -41.54 -5.86
CA ILE A 478 -0.42 -42.12 -5.43
C ILE A 478 -0.71 -43.33 -6.30
N THR A 479 -0.71 -44.52 -5.72
CA THR A 479 -1.06 -45.77 -6.41
C THR A 479 -2.55 -46.06 -6.19
N ILE A 480 -3.27 -46.32 -7.27
CA ILE A 480 -4.72 -46.57 -7.28
C ILE A 480 -4.95 -47.96 -7.85
N LYS A 481 -5.60 -48.83 -7.06
CA LYS A 481 -5.93 -50.21 -7.46
C LYS A 481 -7.44 -50.35 -7.56
N ASN A 482 -7.94 -50.89 -8.67
CA ASN A 482 -9.38 -51.11 -8.82
C ASN A 482 -9.65 -52.43 -9.55
N ALA A 483 -10.54 -53.25 -8.98
CA ALA A 483 -10.93 -54.54 -9.55
C ALA A 483 -11.63 -54.41 -10.92
N ALA A 484 -12.30 -53.28 -11.16
CA ALA A 484 -13.11 -53.06 -12.36
C ALA A 484 -12.31 -52.60 -13.59
N ILE A 485 -11.01 -52.31 -13.46
CA ILE A 485 -10.19 -51.79 -14.56
C ILE A 485 -9.15 -52.76 -15.12
N GLY A 486 -9.02 -53.97 -14.56
CA GLY A 486 -8.16 -55.01 -15.13
C GLY A 486 -8.94 -55.98 -16.02
N ALA A 487 -8.22 -56.86 -16.72
CA ALA A 487 -8.86 -57.90 -17.53
C ALA A 487 -9.34 -59.08 -16.68
N ASP A 488 -10.46 -59.67 -17.07
CA ASP A 488 -10.95 -60.95 -16.54
C ASP A 488 -10.98 -61.00 -15.00
N GLU A 489 -11.51 -59.95 -14.37
CA GLU A 489 -11.63 -59.82 -12.91
C GLU A 489 -10.29 -59.72 -12.14
N THR A 490 -9.17 -59.54 -12.84
CA THR A 490 -7.91 -59.16 -12.20
C THR A 490 -7.93 -57.67 -11.83
N SER A 491 -7.42 -57.32 -10.65
CA SER A 491 -7.32 -55.91 -10.27
C SER A 491 -6.33 -55.18 -11.17
N GLY A 492 -6.77 -54.07 -11.76
CA GLY A 492 -5.88 -53.16 -12.45
C GLY A 492 -5.27 -52.12 -11.50
N GLU A 493 -4.17 -51.52 -11.93
CA GLU A 493 -3.38 -50.56 -11.18
C GLU A 493 -2.95 -49.40 -12.09
N ILE A 494 -3.05 -48.18 -11.56
CA ILE A 494 -2.47 -46.96 -12.14
C ILE A 494 -1.75 -46.18 -11.04
N LYS A 495 -0.86 -45.27 -11.43
CA LYS A 495 -0.25 -44.31 -10.50
C LYS A 495 -0.44 -42.89 -11.00
N LEU A 496 -0.73 -41.99 -10.08
CA LEU A 496 -0.68 -40.55 -10.27
C LEU A 496 0.61 -40.04 -9.61
N ILE A 497 1.48 -39.42 -10.40
CA ILE A 497 2.83 -39.05 -9.99
C ILE A 497 2.96 -37.53 -10.07
N TYR A 498 3.27 -36.89 -8.95
CA TYR A 498 3.55 -35.47 -8.84
C TYR A 498 5.06 -35.27 -8.72
N THR A 499 5.68 -34.51 -9.60
CA THR A 499 7.05 -33.99 -9.37
C THR A 499 6.92 -32.64 -8.70
N LEU A 500 7.18 -32.58 -7.39
CA LEU A 500 7.01 -31.39 -6.57
C LEU A 500 8.36 -30.69 -6.33
N TYR A 501 8.34 -29.36 -6.31
CA TYR A 501 9.46 -28.52 -5.90
C TYR A 501 8.98 -27.51 -4.86
N TYR A 502 9.73 -27.38 -3.76
CA TYR A 502 9.54 -26.36 -2.74
C TYR A 502 10.89 -25.73 -2.46
#